data_AF-A0A916G2K5-F1
#
_entry.id   AF-A0A916G2K5-F1
#
_cell.length_a   1.000
_cell.length_b   1.000
_cell.length_c   1.000
_cell.angle_alpha   90.00
_cell.angle_beta   90.00
_cell.angle_gamma   90.00
#
_symmetry.space_group_name_H-M   'P 1'
#
loop_
_entity.id
_entity.type
_entity.pdbx_description
1 polymer ?
#
loop_
_entity_poly.entity_id
_entity_poly.type
_entity_poly.pdbx_seq_one_letter_code
_entity_poly.pdbx_strand_id
1 'polypeptide(L)'
;MDYFRKLPGFRRSPSGLEWLLLKKLPLIALLGTLIPAAFLALLWWAGIIVNFWQDKLTLMVIGFVVFFWTMIVLAGIGAFIVMVMKGPAYIADPYYSPDFHERDNDENANPFDRPK
;
A
#
# COMPACT_ATOMS: atom_id res chain seq x y z
N MET A 1 -24.08 -11.56 -5.47
CA MET A 1 -23.46 -10.27 -5.86
C MET A 1 -21.98 -10.52 -6.07
N ASP A 2 -21.56 -10.67 -7.33
CA ASP A 2 -20.20 -11.08 -7.68
C ASP A 2 -19.28 -9.87 -7.84
N TYR A 3 -18.81 -9.31 -6.73
CA TYR A 3 -17.88 -8.17 -6.73
C TYR A 3 -16.44 -8.55 -7.09
N PHE A 4 -16.12 -9.85 -7.23
CA PHE A 4 -14.75 -10.35 -7.41
C PHE A 4 -14.49 -11.01 -8.77
N ARG A 5 -15.26 -10.67 -9.81
CA ARG A 5 -14.97 -11.15 -11.17
C ARG A 5 -13.78 -10.37 -11.76
N LYS A 6 -12.69 -11.09 -12.02
CA LYS A 6 -11.48 -10.58 -12.68
C LYS A 6 -11.64 -10.71 -14.18
N LEU A 7 -11.11 -9.75 -14.95
CA LEU A 7 -11.14 -9.84 -16.41
C LEU A 7 -10.36 -11.07 -16.91
N PRO A 8 -10.98 -11.96 -17.71
CA PRO A 8 -10.24 -13.02 -18.39
C PRO A 8 -9.28 -12.39 -19.40
N GLY A 9 -7.99 -12.77 -19.35
CA GLY A 9 -6.96 -12.25 -20.26
C GLY A 9 -6.09 -11.10 -19.72
N PHE A 10 -6.29 -10.64 -18.48
CA PHE A 10 -5.42 -9.62 -17.89
C PHE A 10 -4.01 -10.16 -17.62
N ARG A 11 -2.99 -9.62 -18.31
CA ARG A 11 -1.59 -9.85 -17.94
C ARG A 11 -1.32 -9.16 -16.61
N ARG A 12 -1.07 -9.95 -15.56
CA ARG A 12 -0.60 -9.39 -14.29
C ARG A 12 0.70 -8.65 -14.54
N SER A 13 0.74 -7.36 -14.21
CA SER A 13 2.02 -6.70 -14.02
C SER A 13 2.73 -7.42 -12.86
N PRO A 14 4.04 -7.71 -12.96
CA PRO A 14 4.74 -8.40 -11.89
C PRO A 14 4.59 -7.61 -10.58
N SER A 15 4.21 -8.30 -9.52
CA SER A 15 4.22 -7.76 -8.16
C SER A 15 5.66 -7.35 -7.86
N GLY A 16 5.91 -6.04 -7.87
CA GLY A 16 7.24 -5.48 -7.77
C GLY A 16 7.74 -5.38 -6.32
N LEU A 17 8.64 -4.42 -6.09
CA LEU A 17 9.24 -4.11 -4.79
C LEU A 17 8.19 -3.82 -3.69
N GLU A 18 7.00 -3.35 -4.08
CA GLU A 18 5.90 -2.92 -3.20
C GLU A 18 5.36 -4.06 -2.33
N TRP A 19 5.18 -5.26 -2.91
CA TRP A 19 4.69 -6.42 -2.18
C TRP A 19 5.77 -7.01 -1.26
N LEU A 20 7.03 -6.91 -1.68
CA LEU A 20 8.17 -7.26 -0.84
C LEU A 20 8.30 -6.30 0.35
N LEU A 21 8.09 -5.00 0.12
CA LEU A 21 8.08 -3.95 1.14
C LEU A 21 6.97 -4.20 2.16
N LEU A 22 5.73 -4.43 1.72
CA LEU A 22 4.60 -4.75 2.61
C LEU A 22 4.86 -6.01 3.43
N LYS A 23 5.47 -7.05 2.83
CA LYS A 23 5.73 -8.32 3.53
C LYS A 23 6.90 -8.24 4.51
N LYS A 24 7.89 -7.39 4.23
CA LYS A 24 9.03 -7.14 5.12
C LYS A 24 8.73 -6.07 6.18
N LEU A 25 7.75 -5.21 5.96
CA LEU A 25 7.33 -4.14 6.87
C LEU A 25 7.04 -4.62 8.31
N PRO A 26 6.23 -5.67 8.55
CA PRO A 26 5.96 -6.13 9.91
C PRO A 26 7.20 -6.71 10.59
N LEU A 27 8.12 -7.31 9.81
CA LEU A 27 9.37 -7.87 10.33
C LEU A 27 10.37 -6.77 10.69
N ILE A 28 10.43 -5.70 9.90
CA ILE A 28 11.22 -4.49 10.19
C ILE A 28 10.63 -3.76 11.41
N ALA A 29 9.31 -3.72 11.55
CA ALA A 29 8.64 -3.17 12.73
C ALA A 29 9.00 -3.92 14.00
N LEU A 30 9.01 -5.26 13.93
CA LEU A 30 9.40 -6.14 15.04
C LEU A 30 10.88 -5.96 15.42
N LEU A 31 11.78 -5.89 14.43
CA LEU A 31 13.19 -5.60 14.67
C LEU A 31 13.38 -4.19 15.27
N GLY A 32 12.62 -3.22 14.78
CA GLY A 32 12.67 -1.83 15.22
C GLY A 32 12.23 -1.60 16.66
N THR A 33 11.42 -2.48 17.24
CA THR A 33 11.09 -2.46 18.67
C THR A 33 12.03 -3.34 19.48
N LEU A 34 12.44 -4.48 18.94
CA LEU A 34 13.29 -5.44 19.64
C LEU A 34 14.69 -4.86 19.93
N ILE A 35 15.28 -4.12 18.97
CA ILE A 35 16.60 -3.50 19.11
C ILE A 35 16.64 -2.47 20.26
N PRO A 36 15.76 -1.44 20.30
CA PRO A 36 15.76 -0.47 21.40
C PRO A 36 15.30 -1.06 22.73
N ALA A 37 14.43 -2.07 22.74
CA ALA A 37 14.08 -2.79 23.95
C ALA A 37 15.28 -3.56 24.53
N ALA A 38 16.05 -4.25 23.68
CA ALA A 38 17.28 -4.92 24.08
C ALA A 38 18.35 -3.92 24.57
N PHE A 39 18.43 -2.75 23.94
CA PHE A 39 19.33 -1.68 24.37
C PHE A 39 18.97 -1.18 25.78
N LEU A 40 17.69 -0.85 26.05
CA LEU A 40 17.23 -0.46 27.39
C LEU A 40 17.47 -1.54 28.44
N ALA A 41 17.24 -2.82 28.08
CA ALA A 41 17.51 -3.95 28.98
C ALA A 41 19.00 -4.07 29.34
N LEU A 42 19.90 -3.86 28.37
CA LEU A 42 21.34 -3.85 28.60
C LEU A 42 21.77 -2.69 29.50
N LEU A 43 21.25 -1.48 29.29
CA LEU A 43 21.56 -0.33 30.14
C LEU A 43 21.03 -0.49 31.57
N TRP A 44 19.87 -1.13 31.73
CA TRP A 44 19.33 -1.45 33.05
C TRP A 44 20.18 -2.51 33.76
N TRP A 45 20.58 -3.58 33.06
CA TRP A 45 21.49 -4.59 33.59
C TRP A 45 22.85 -4.02 33.99
N ALA A 46 23.36 -3.05 33.22
CA ALA A 46 24.60 -2.35 33.52
C ALA A 46 24.50 -1.36 34.71
N GLY A 47 23.31 -1.15 35.28
CA GLY A 47 23.09 -0.25 36.42
C GLY A 47 23.24 1.24 36.09
N ILE A 48 23.28 1.59 34.80
CA ILE A 48 23.41 2.99 34.32
C ILE A 48 22.08 3.74 34.52
N ILE A 49 20.97 3.03 34.35
CA ILE A 49 19.61 3.57 34.52
C ILE A 49 19.15 3.20 35.92
N VAL A 50 19.08 4.20 36.81
CA VAL A 50 18.67 4.01 38.20
C VAL A 50 17.16 4.26 38.33
N ASN A 51 16.63 5.22 37.56
CA ASN A 51 15.22 5.61 37.58
C ASN A 51 14.69 5.76 36.15
N PHE A 52 14.03 4.72 35.65
CA PHE A 52 13.50 4.63 34.29
C PHE A 52 12.73 5.90 33.83
N TRP A 53 11.95 6.51 34.73
CA TRP A 53 11.09 7.66 34.45
C TRP A 53 11.80 9.02 34.45
N GLN A 54 12.99 9.12 35.06
CA GLN A 54 13.73 10.39 35.19
C GLN A 54 14.97 10.45 34.29
N ASP A 55 15.39 9.30 33.77
CA ASP A 55 16.57 9.21 32.93
C ASP A 55 16.28 9.74 31.52
N LYS A 56 16.98 10.84 31.15
CA LYS A 56 16.87 11.49 29.83
C LYS A 56 17.12 10.52 28.67
N LEU A 57 18.01 9.54 28.86
CA LEU A 57 18.30 8.50 27.88
C LEU A 57 17.08 7.64 27.59
N THR A 58 16.31 7.27 28.61
CA THR A 58 15.09 6.47 28.47
C THR A 58 14.05 7.23 27.64
N LEU A 59 13.85 8.52 27.92
CA LEU A 59 12.95 9.38 27.14
C LEU A 59 13.39 9.55 25.68
N MET A 60 14.69 9.73 25.43
CA MET A 60 15.24 9.83 24.07
C MET A 60 15.04 8.53 23.28
N VAL A 61 15.29 7.38 23.90
CA VAL A 61 15.07 6.07 23.27
C VAL A 61 13.59 5.87 22.96
N ILE A 62 12.70 6.14 23.92
CA ILE A 62 11.23 6.04 23.70
C ILE A 62 10.80 6.95 22.55
N GLY A 63 11.27 8.20 22.50
CA GLY A 63 10.97 9.11 21.39
C GLY A 63 11.44 8.58 20.04
N PHE A 64 12.62 7.97 19.98
CA PHE A 64 13.13 7.33 18.78
C PHE A 64 12.28 6.13 18.35
N VAL A 65 11.82 5.29 19.28
CA VAL A 65 10.91 4.17 18.98
C VAL A 65 9.60 4.66 18.40
N VAL A 66 8.99 5.69 19.02
CA VAL A 66 7.73 6.26 18.52
C VAL A 66 7.91 6.85 17.12
N PHE A 67 9.00 7.58 16.87
CA PHE A 67 9.34 8.09 15.54
C PHE A 67 9.51 6.96 14.50
N PHE A 68 10.18 5.87 14.88
CA PHE A 68 10.35 4.73 13.99
C PHE A 68 9.00 4.06 13.65
N TRP A 69 8.12 3.93 14.65
CA TRP A 69 6.76 3.42 14.45
C TRP A 69 5.93 4.29 13.50
N THR A 70 5.97 5.62 13.64
CA THR A 70 5.23 6.50 12.72
C THR A 70 5.76 6.41 11.30
N MET A 71 7.10 6.36 11.14
CA MET A 71 7.73 6.18 9.83
C MET A 71 7.33 4.86 9.16
N ILE A 72 7.29 3.75 9.91
CA ILE A 72 6.82 2.45 9.41
C ILE A 72 5.37 2.53 8.97
N VAL A 73 4.49 3.07 9.81
CA VAL A 73 3.05 3.20 9.49
C VAL A 73 2.87 3.99 8.21
N LEU A 74 3.57 5.12 8.06
CA LEU A 74 3.48 5.95 6.87
C LEU A 74 3.97 5.22 5.61
N ALA A 75 5.10 4.53 5.69
CA ALA A 75 5.62 3.72 4.59
C ALA A 75 4.65 2.57 4.22
N GLY A 76 4.02 1.94 5.21
CA GLY A 76 3.02 0.90 5.01
C GLY A 76 1.77 1.40 4.29
N ILE A 77 1.25 2.56 4.70
CA ILE A 77 0.11 3.22 4.04
C ILE A 77 0.47 3.58 2.60
N GLY A 78 1.64 4.18 2.36
CA GLY A 78 2.12 4.49 1.01
C GLY A 78 2.21 3.26 0.11
N ALA A 79 2.81 2.17 0.61
CA ALA A 79 2.91 0.92 -0.13
C ALA A 79 1.54 0.26 -0.39
N PHE A 80 0.61 0.37 0.57
CA PHE A 80 -0.77 -0.10 0.40
C PHE A 80 -1.50 0.67 -0.71
N ILE A 81 -1.37 2.00 -0.74
CA ILE A 81 -1.97 2.84 -1.79
C ILE A 81 -1.43 2.44 -3.16
N VAL A 82 -0.12 2.26 -3.31
CA VAL A 82 0.48 1.83 -4.58
C VAL A 82 -0.02 0.44 -4.99
N MET A 83 -0.16 -0.49 -4.04
CA MET A 83 -0.74 -1.82 -4.29
C MET A 83 -2.19 -1.73 -4.79
N VAL A 84 -2.98 -0.79 -4.26
CA VAL A 84 -4.35 -0.52 -4.72
C VAL A 84 -4.35 0.13 -6.11
N MET A 85 -3.47 1.09 -6.37
CA MET A 85 -3.33 1.73 -7.69
C MET A 85 -2.94 0.75 -8.78
N LYS A 86 -2.04 -0.20 -8.46
CA LYS A 86 -1.67 -1.30 -9.36
C LYS A 86 -2.70 -2.44 -9.35
N GLY A 87 -3.84 -2.25 -8.67
CA GLY A 87 -4.78 -3.27 -8.22
C GLY A 87 -5.11 -4.34 -9.27
N PRO A 88 -5.45 -5.57 -8.82
CA PRO A 88 -5.71 -6.68 -9.72
C PRO A 88 -6.95 -6.32 -10.53
N ALA A 89 -6.79 -6.02 -11.82
CA ALA A 89 -7.84 -5.51 -12.70
C ALA A 89 -9.22 -6.11 -12.41
N TYR A 90 -9.95 -5.40 -11.57
CA TYR A 90 -11.34 -5.69 -11.26
C TYR A 90 -12.15 -5.09 -12.39
N ILE A 91 -13.20 -5.79 -12.80
CA ILE A 91 -14.11 -5.30 -13.84
C ILE A 91 -14.71 -4.00 -13.33
N ALA A 92 -14.24 -2.89 -13.89
CA ALA A 92 -14.97 -1.64 -13.81
C ALA A 92 -16.26 -1.80 -14.62
N ASP A 93 -17.29 -1.07 -14.22
CA ASP A 93 -18.54 -1.02 -14.99
C ASP A 93 -18.20 -0.65 -16.45
N PRO A 94 -18.59 -1.46 -17.45
CA PRO A 94 -18.26 -1.16 -18.84
C PRO A 94 -18.77 0.24 -19.21
N TYR A 95 -17.85 1.16 -19.48
CA TYR A 95 -18.20 2.47 -20.00
C TYR A 95 -18.46 2.32 -21.50
N TYR A 96 -19.72 2.43 -21.92
CA TYR A 96 -20.07 2.51 -23.34
C TYR A 96 -19.72 3.93 -23.80
N SER A 97 -18.67 4.08 -24.62
CA SER A 97 -18.41 5.37 -25.25
C SER A 97 -19.52 5.67 -26.27
N PRO A 98 -20.04 6.91 -26.32
CA PRO A 98 -21.12 7.30 -27.23
C PRO A 98 -20.85 6.93 -28.70
N ASP A 99 -19.59 6.99 -29.12
CA ASP A 99 -19.16 6.65 -30.49
C ASP A 99 -19.39 5.18 -30.89
N PHE A 100 -19.59 4.26 -29.93
CA PHE A 100 -19.97 2.88 -30.26
C PHE A 100 -21.39 2.77 -30.79
N HIS A 101 -22.30 3.66 -30.36
CA HIS A 101 -23.67 3.73 -30.87
C HIS A 101 -23.79 4.53 -32.18
N GLU A 102 -22.76 5.26 -32.59
CA GLU A 102 -22.75 5.92 -33.89
C GLU A 102 -22.29 4.93 -34.98
N ARG A 103 -21.34 4.04 -34.64
CA ARG A 103 -20.70 3.09 -35.58
C ARG A 103 -21.52 1.85 -35.96
N ASP A 104 -22.48 1.47 -35.13
CA ASP A 104 -23.45 0.41 -35.43
C ASP A 104 -24.66 0.98 -36.18
N ASN A 105 -24.99 2.26 -35.94
CA ASN A 105 -26.04 2.96 -36.68
C ASN A 105 -25.60 3.36 -38.09
N ASP A 106 -24.36 3.79 -38.31
CA ASP A 106 -23.84 4.16 -39.64
C ASP A 106 -23.48 2.96 -40.53
N GLU A 107 -23.09 1.81 -39.94
CA GLU A 107 -22.83 0.55 -40.64
C GLU A 107 -24.13 -0.10 -41.13
N ASN A 108 -25.23 0.12 -40.42
CA ASN A 108 -26.58 -0.30 -40.80
C ASN A 108 -27.40 0.82 -41.49
N ALA A 109 -26.86 2.03 -41.62
CA ALA A 109 -27.54 3.15 -42.27
C ALA A 109 -27.51 3.00 -43.79
N ASN A 110 -28.66 3.23 -44.42
CA ASN A 110 -28.72 3.37 -45.88
C ASN A 110 -27.78 4.50 -46.31
N PRO A 111 -26.91 4.29 -47.32
CA PRO A 111 -25.96 5.31 -47.80
C PRO A 111 -26.60 6.65 -48.22
N PHE A 112 -27.91 6.67 -48.42
CA PHE A 112 -28.69 7.83 -48.85
C PHE A 112 -29.24 8.70 -47.71
N ASP A 113 -29.17 8.25 -46.44
CA ASP A 113 -29.65 9.00 -45.27
C ASP A 113 -28.55 9.87 -44.61
N ARG A 114 -27.31 9.84 -45.12
CA ARG A 114 -26.24 10.68 -44.56
C ARG A 114 -26.50 12.16 -44.87
N PRO A 115 -26.47 13.06 -43.87
CA PRO A 115 -26.46 14.49 -44.14
C PRO A 115 -25.18 14.86 -44.90
N LYS A 116 -25.34 15.68 -45.95
CA LYS A 116 -24.23 16.17 -46.80
C LYS A 116 -23.33 17.14 -46.07
#